data_AF-F0HMP4-F1
#
_entry.id   AF-F0HMP4-F1
#
_cell.length_a   1.000
_cell.length_b   1.000
_cell.length_c   1.000
_cell.angle_alpha   90.00
_cell.angle_beta   90.00
_cell.angle_gamma   90.00
#
_symmetry.space_group_name_H-M   'P 1'
#
loop_
_entity.id
_entity.type
_entity.pdbx_description
1 polymer ?
#
loop_
_entity_poly.entity_id
_entity_poly.type
_entity_poly.pdbx_seq_one_letter_code
_entity_poly.pdbx_strand_id
1 'polypeptide(L)'
;MAQPRPSLTLILDLDERLDSEDVRLEIDRCYSYVGSTLVRTHPACDGEPQNIMRFLVKLGTRRYLRAEDEGADELWNDVMERWFYNELYKVSNNMLIYNRRQREVGNPQLVFDWIDVELQNGQLHALLHCDNVSGIRPETSELLTQLRAAYNEGALGEDVVRAYLPAPASYEEQKAAGLAAKAERDAQKAAGLAAAEEEARAAAAAAEAAAEEAFLELPRLANDAAEEEDEPALEPFALDEPDFEVDYRLWLIEYADGSTRTFDSHAGTLA
;
A
#
# COMPACT_ATOMS: atom_id res chain seq x y z
N MET A 1 32.41 -17.13 -3.73
CA MET A 1 31.74 -17.55 -2.48
C MET A 1 30.23 -17.44 -2.69
N ALA A 2 29.42 -18.25 -2.00
CA ALA A 2 27.97 -18.10 -2.09
C ALA A 2 27.55 -16.76 -1.46
N GLN A 3 26.69 -15.99 -2.15
CA GLN A 3 26.15 -14.76 -1.58
C GLN A 3 25.38 -15.08 -0.29
N PRO A 4 25.56 -14.27 0.77
CA PRO A 4 24.84 -14.46 2.01
C PRO A 4 23.33 -14.29 1.77
N ARG A 5 22.52 -15.12 2.42
CA ARG A 5 21.06 -15.06 2.30
C ARG A 5 20.47 -14.49 3.59
N PRO A 6 19.82 -13.32 3.54
CA PRO A 6 19.08 -12.81 4.68
C PRO A 6 17.94 -13.77 5.04
N SER A 7 17.70 -13.95 6.34
CA SER A 7 16.51 -14.62 6.84
C SER A 7 15.54 -13.59 7.40
N LEU A 8 14.25 -13.88 7.24
CA LEU A 8 13.14 -13.03 7.68
C LEU A 8 12.31 -13.77 8.72
N THR A 9 12.04 -13.07 9.82
CA THR A 9 10.92 -13.38 10.69
C THR A 9 9.91 -12.25 10.56
N LEU A 10 8.68 -12.59 10.17
CA LEU A 10 7.56 -11.67 10.12
C LEU A 10 6.88 -11.66 11.47
N ILE A 11 6.91 -10.51 12.14
CA ILE A 11 6.15 -10.29 13.37
C ILE A 11 4.94 -9.45 13.00
N LEU A 12 3.75 -10.03 13.04
CA LEU A 12 2.50 -9.33 12.74
C LEU A 12 1.91 -8.88 14.07
N ASP A 13 1.98 -7.60 14.35
CA ASP A 13 1.43 -6.97 15.54
C ASP A 13 0.02 -6.47 15.20
N LEU A 14 -0.98 -7.13 15.77
CA LEU A 14 -2.37 -6.95 15.41
C LEU A 14 -3.14 -6.21 16.50
N ASP A 15 -4.08 -5.37 16.08
CA ASP A 15 -5.11 -4.86 16.96
C ASP A 15 -5.90 -6.06 17.54
N GLU A 16 -6.03 -6.10 18.87
CA GLU A 16 -6.68 -7.22 19.57
C GLU A 16 -8.11 -7.51 19.09
N ARG A 17 -8.80 -6.53 18.47
CA ARG A 17 -10.15 -6.69 17.91
C ARG A 17 -10.18 -7.62 16.69
N LEU A 18 -9.05 -7.75 15.99
CA LEU A 18 -8.92 -8.57 14.79
C LEU A 18 -8.27 -9.94 15.06
N ASP A 19 -7.77 -10.16 16.28
CA ASP A 19 -7.12 -11.41 16.65
C ASP A 19 -8.13 -12.54 16.87
N SER A 20 -7.95 -13.62 16.11
CA SER A 20 -8.72 -14.85 16.24
C SER A 20 -7.88 -16.05 15.81
N GLU A 21 -8.26 -17.26 16.24
CA GLU A 21 -7.57 -18.49 15.82
C GLU A 21 -7.56 -18.66 14.29
N ASP A 22 -8.68 -18.34 13.63
CA ASP A 22 -8.79 -18.42 12.18
C ASP A 22 -7.86 -17.41 11.48
N VAL A 23 -7.80 -16.16 11.96
CA VAL A 23 -6.87 -15.14 11.43
C VAL A 23 -5.42 -15.59 11.61
N ARG A 24 -5.06 -16.16 12.77
CA ARG A 24 -3.71 -16.67 13.02
C ARG A 24 -3.34 -17.83 12.09
N LEU A 25 -4.25 -18.78 11.88
CA LEU A 25 -4.04 -19.90 10.96
C LEU A 25 -3.89 -19.44 9.51
N GLU A 26 -4.68 -18.45 9.11
CA GLU A 26 -4.59 -17.84 7.79
C GLU A 26 -3.26 -17.09 7.58
N ILE A 27 -2.80 -16.34 8.58
CA ILE A 27 -1.49 -15.68 8.55
C ILE A 27 -0.37 -16.72 8.37
N ASP A 28 -0.40 -17.80 9.16
CA ASP A 28 0.60 -18.86 9.04
C ASP A 28 0.60 -19.47 7.62
N ARG A 29 -0.58 -19.79 7.10
CA ARG A 29 -0.72 -20.33 5.74
C ARG A 29 -0.23 -19.36 4.68
N CYS A 30 -0.60 -18.09 4.75
CA CYS A 30 -0.28 -17.08 3.74
C CYS A 30 1.18 -16.67 3.74
N TYR A 31 1.85 -16.65 4.89
CA TYR A 31 3.20 -16.10 5.02
C TYR A 31 4.31 -17.14 5.26
N SER A 32 3.97 -18.42 5.47
CA SER A 32 4.94 -19.51 5.69
C SER A 32 6.04 -19.63 4.63
N TYR A 33 5.75 -19.26 3.37
CA TYR A 33 6.74 -19.29 2.28
C TYR A 33 7.63 -18.04 2.22
N VAL A 34 7.24 -16.96 2.92
CA VAL A 34 7.97 -15.69 2.99
C VAL A 34 9.01 -15.75 4.12
N GLY A 35 8.62 -16.23 5.30
CA GLY A 35 9.50 -16.37 6.45
C GLY A 35 8.80 -17.00 7.65
N SER A 36 9.51 -17.14 8.77
CA SER A 36 8.89 -17.56 10.02
C SER A 36 7.93 -16.49 10.51
N THR A 37 6.72 -16.86 10.90
CA THR A 37 5.66 -15.96 11.34
C THR A 37 5.56 -15.97 12.87
N LEU A 38 5.26 -14.81 13.44
CA LEU A 38 4.90 -14.64 14.84
C LEU A 38 3.79 -13.61 14.93
N VAL A 39 2.62 -14.01 15.45
CA VAL A 39 1.52 -13.07 15.71
C VAL A 39 1.60 -12.58 17.14
N ARG A 40 1.51 -11.26 17.31
CA ARG A 40 1.35 -10.57 18.59
C ARG A 40 0.11 -9.70 18.53
N THR A 41 -0.34 -9.27 19.70
CA THR A 41 -1.44 -8.33 19.79
C THR A 41 -1.05 -7.11 20.59
N HIS A 42 -1.63 -5.98 20.22
CA HIS A 42 -1.61 -4.76 21.00
C HIS A 42 -3.03 -4.31 21.35
N PRO A 43 -3.19 -3.51 22.43
CA PRO A 43 -4.49 -2.96 22.79
C PRO A 43 -5.11 -2.17 21.63
N ALA A 44 -6.44 -2.18 21.57
CA ALA A 44 -7.17 -1.38 20.59
C ALA A 44 -6.83 0.11 20.73
N CYS A 45 -6.56 0.75 19.60
CA CYS A 45 -6.46 2.20 19.52
C CYS A 45 -7.82 2.84 19.27
N ASP A 46 -7.95 4.14 19.55
CA ASP A 46 -9.14 4.91 19.21
C ASP A 46 -9.30 4.96 17.68
N GLY A 47 -10.50 4.61 17.19
CA GLY A 47 -10.80 4.60 15.75
C GLY A 47 -10.68 3.22 15.10
N GLU A 48 -10.28 3.22 13.83
CA GLU A 48 -10.10 1.99 13.03
C GLU A 48 -8.95 1.15 13.57
N PRO A 49 -9.02 -0.20 13.48
CA PRO A 49 -7.90 -1.07 13.82
C PRO A 49 -6.65 -0.70 13.04
N GLN A 50 -5.53 -0.56 13.75
CA GLN A 50 -4.21 -0.33 13.15
C GLN A 50 -3.35 -1.57 13.33
N ASN A 51 -2.66 -2.03 12.30
CA ASN A 51 -1.80 -3.20 12.39
C ASN A 51 -0.41 -2.93 11.80
N ILE A 52 0.62 -3.59 12.34
CA ILE A 52 2.02 -3.41 11.92
C ILE A 52 2.60 -4.77 11.53
N MET A 53 3.20 -4.83 10.33
CA MET A 53 4.02 -5.97 9.94
C MET A 53 5.50 -5.65 10.11
N ARG A 54 6.14 -6.24 11.10
CA ARG A 54 7.57 -6.07 11.33
C ARG A 54 8.41 -7.12 10.60
N PHE A 55 9.40 -6.64 9.86
CA PHE A 55 10.45 -7.45 9.25
C PHE A 55 11.64 -7.52 10.19
N LEU A 56 11.83 -8.65 10.86
CA LEU A 56 13.05 -8.94 11.60
C LEU A 56 14.08 -9.56 10.65
N VAL A 57 15.03 -8.75 10.19
CA VAL A 57 16.00 -9.12 9.16
C VAL A 57 17.32 -9.58 9.78
N LYS A 58 17.67 -10.85 9.58
CA LYS A 58 18.88 -11.45 10.15
C LYS A 58 19.86 -11.91 9.07
N LEU A 59 21.14 -11.67 9.33
CA LEU A 59 22.23 -12.08 8.43
C LEU A 59 23.40 -12.74 9.19
N GLY A 60 23.05 -13.50 10.23
CA GLY A 60 24.04 -14.09 11.15
C GLY A 60 24.83 -12.98 11.86
N THR A 61 26.16 -13.07 11.82
CA THR A 61 27.07 -12.09 12.44
C THR A 61 27.49 -10.95 11.50
N ARG A 62 27.02 -10.94 10.25
CA ARG A 62 27.39 -9.92 9.26
C ARG A 62 26.77 -8.57 9.63
N ARG A 63 27.54 -7.51 9.42
CA ARG A 63 27.09 -6.12 9.59
C ARG A 63 26.81 -5.52 8.22
N TYR A 64 25.67 -4.85 8.07
CA TYR A 64 25.26 -4.22 6.81
C TYR A 64 24.77 -2.78 6.97
N LEU A 65 24.48 -2.32 8.18
CA LEU A 65 23.87 -1.01 8.41
C LEU A 65 24.90 0.15 8.40
N ARG A 66 25.99 0.03 9.15
CA ARG A 66 27.01 1.09 9.27
C ARG A 66 28.05 0.95 8.17
N ALA A 67 28.31 2.01 7.42
CA ALA A 67 29.27 2.00 6.30
C ALA A 67 30.73 1.84 6.78
N GLU A 68 31.02 2.18 8.04
CA GLU A 68 32.33 1.95 8.66
C GLU A 68 32.61 0.47 8.96
N ASP A 69 31.59 -0.39 9.00
CA ASP A 69 31.76 -1.82 9.20
C ASP A 69 32.33 -2.47 7.93
N GLU A 70 33.34 -3.33 8.09
CA GLU A 70 34.01 -4.01 6.97
C GLU A 70 33.01 -4.81 6.11
N GLY A 71 32.96 -4.48 4.81
CA GLY A 71 32.10 -5.14 3.82
C GLY A 71 30.62 -4.79 3.91
N ALA A 72 30.21 -3.82 4.77
CA ALA A 72 28.80 -3.48 4.95
C ALA A 72 28.18 -2.83 3.70
N ASP A 73 28.91 -1.96 2.99
CA ASP A 73 28.43 -1.33 1.76
C ASP A 73 28.27 -2.34 0.63
N GLU A 74 29.27 -3.22 0.43
CA GLU A 74 29.19 -4.30 -0.55
C GLU A 74 27.99 -5.21 -0.27
N LEU A 75 27.79 -5.57 0.99
CA LEU A 75 26.68 -6.40 1.41
C LEU A 75 25.32 -5.70 1.23
N TRP A 76 25.24 -4.41 1.48
CA TRP A 76 24.03 -3.63 1.26
C TRP A 76 23.67 -3.63 -0.23
N ASN A 77 24.60 -3.17 -1.07
CA ASN A 77 24.39 -2.97 -2.50
C ASN A 77 24.18 -4.29 -3.25
N ASP A 78 24.95 -5.34 -2.94
CA ASP A 78 24.90 -6.59 -3.69
C ASP A 78 23.77 -7.53 -3.23
N VAL A 79 23.24 -7.35 -2.02
CA VAL A 79 22.31 -8.31 -1.41
C VAL A 79 21.06 -7.62 -0.84
N MET A 80 21.23 -6.68 0.08
CA MET A 80 20.10 -6.17 0.86
C MET A 80 19.10 -5.40 0.02
N GLU A 81 19.54 -4.52 -0.89
CA GLU A 81 18.65 -3.71 -1.74
C GLU A 81 17.68 -4.59 -2.54
N ARG A 82 18.24 -5.54 -3.29
CA ARG A 82 17.42 -6.46 -4.10
C ARG A 82 16.55 -7.35 -3.24
N TRP A 83 17.05 -7.74 -2.06
CA TRP A 83 16.29 -8.57 -1.14
C TRP A 83 15.07 -7.83 -0.58
N PHE A 84 15.22 -6.58 -0.12
CA PHE A 84 14.10 -5.78 0.38
C PHE A 84 13.02 -5.57 -0.68
N TYR A 85 13.40 -5.21 -1.90
CA TYR A 85 12.47 -5.10 -3.03
C TYR A 85 11.62 -6.37 -3.18
N ASN A 86 12.27 -7.53 -3.18
CA ASN A 86 11.58 -8.81 -3.37
C ASN A 86 10.67 -9.16 -2.18
N GLU A 87 11.07 -8.87 -0.95
CA GLU A 87 10.25 -9.16 0.23
C GLU A 87 9.04 -8.22 0.33
N LEU A 88 9.21 -6.92 0.04
CA LEU A 88 8.07 -5.98 -0.06
C LEU A 88 7.09 -6.44 -1.14
N TYR A 89 7.57 -6.86 -2.31
CA TYR A 89 6.71 -7.40 -3.37
C TYR A 89 5.87 -8.60 -2.88
N LYS A 90 6.50 -9.59 -2.26
CA LYS A 90 5.80 -10.80 -1.78
C LYS A 90 4.75 -10.47 -0.72
N VAL A 91 5.14 -9.63 0.24
CA VAL A 91 4.28 -9.27 1.38
C VAL A 91 3.11 -8.41 0.93
N SER A 92 3.37 -7.36 0.15
CA SER A 92 2.34 -6.48 -0.42
C SER A 92 1.30 -7.26 -1.21
N ASN A 93 1.76 -8.13 -2.12
CA ASN A 93 0.87 -8.97 -2.91
C ASN A 93 0.01 -9.90 -2.05
N ASN A 94 0.57 -10.47 -0.98
CA ASN A 94 -0.20 -11.30 -0.04
C ASN A 94 -1.26 -10.50 0.72
N MET A 95 -0.92 -9.30 1.20
CA MET A 95 -1.87 -8.41 1.88
C MET A 95 -3.06 -8.11 0.97
N LEU A 96 -2.80 -7.70 -0.27
CA LEU A 96 -3.83 -7.36 -1.25
C LEU A 96 -4.70 -8.56 -1.63
N ILE A 97 -4.10 -9.73 -1.90
CA ILE A 97 -4.85 -10.96 -2.23
C ILE A 97 -5.71 -11.42 -1.06
N TYR A 98 -5.18 -11.37 0.16
CA TYR A 98 -5.93 -11.73 1.36
C TYR A 98 -7.15 -10.82 1.52
N ASN A 99 -6.94 -9.50 1.47
CA ASN A 99 -8.01 -8.51 1.66
C ASN A 99 -9.06 -8.56 0.55
N ARG A 100 -8.68 -8.82 -0.70
CA ARG A 100 -9.63 -9.11 -1.79
C ARG A 100 -10.51 -10.32 -1.45
N ARG A 101 -9.91 -11.44 -1.04
CA ARG A 101 -10.65 -12.65 -0.67
C ARG A 101 -11.59 -12.41 0.50
N GLN A 102 -11.18 -11.63 1.51
CA GLN A 102 -12.07 -11.32 2.64
C GLN A 102 -13.30 -10.53 2.17
N ARG A 103 -13.13 -9.55 1.28
CA ARG A 103 -14.25 -8.80 0.69
C ARG A 103 -15.20 -9.70 -0.10
N GLU A 104 -14.67 -10.59 -0.94
CA GLU A 104 -15.48 -11.54 -1.72
C GLU A 104 -16.37 -12.43 -0.84
N VAL A 105 -15.89 -12.78 0.36
CA VAL A 105 -16.61 -13.63 1.33
C VAL A 105 -17.42 -12.82 2.35
N GLY A 106 -17.27 -11.48 2.36
CA GLY A 106 -17.96 -10.59 3.30
C GLY A 106 -17.36 -10.55 4.72
N ASN A 107 -16.10 -10.96 4.87
CA ASN A 107 -15.38 -10.95 6.13
C ASN A 107 -14.61 -9.63 6.34
N PRO A 108 -14.25 -9.29 7.59
CA PRO A 108 -13.33 -8.21 7.88
C PRO A 108 -11.98 -8.39 7.17
N GLN A 109 -11.43 -7.29 6.67
CA GLN A 109 -10.10 -7.24 6.08
C GLN A 109 -9.04 -7.16 7.19
N LEU A 110 -7.80 -7.56 6.85
CA LEU A 110 -6.63 -7.40 7.72
C LEU A 110 -5.70 -6.37 7.07
N VAL A 111 -5.96 -5.10 7.40
CA VAL A 111 -5.23 -3.95 6.85
C VAL A 111 -3.98 -3.69 7.69
N PHE A 112 -2.82 -3.57 7.05
CA PHE A 112 -1.58 -3.14 7.70
C PHE A 112 -1.29 -1.70 7.30
N ASP A 113 -1.11 -0.84 8.30
CA ASP A 113 -0.76 0.56 8.11
C ASP A 113 0.74 0.73 7.91
N TRP A 114 1.55 -0.13 8.54
CA TRP A 114 3.00 -0.01 8.52
C TRP A 114 3.69 -1.34 8.25
N ILE A 115 4.79 -1.25 7.50
CA ILE A 115 5.86 -2.25 7.50
C ILE A 115 7.04 -1.69 8.28
N ASP A 116 7.32 -2.29 9.44
CA ASP A 116 8.45 -1.92 10.30
C ASP A 116 9.68 -2.77 9.95
N VAL A 117 10.63 -2.20 9.21
CA VAL A 117 11.88 -2.89 8.88
C VAL A 117 12.89 -2.70 10.01
N GLU A 118 13.09 -3.75 10.80
CA GLU A 118 14.08 -3.78 11.88
C GLU A 118 15.47 -4.10 11.30
N LEU A 119 16.32 -3.08 11.24
CA LEU A 119 17.68 -3.20 10.71
C LEU A 119 18.68 -3.53 11.83
N GLN A 120 19.55 -4.48 11.52
CA GLN A 120 20.77 -4.79 12.29
C GLN A 120 20.51 -5.10 13.78
N ASN A 121 19.47 -5.90 14.07
CA ASN A 121 19.02 -6.26 15.42
C ASN A 121 18.54 -5.04 16.24
N GLY A 122 17.66 -4.24 15.65
CA GLY A 122 17.01 -3.11 16.34
C GLY A 122 17.89 -1.87 16.48
N GLN A 123 18.99 -1.77 15.75
CA GLN A 123 19.81 -0.54 15.75
C GLN A 123 19.10 0.62 15.05
N LEU A 124 18.29 0.32 14.03
CA LEU A 124 17.47 1.31 13.35
C LEU A 124 16.18 0.63 12.87
N HIS A 125 15.06 1.30 13.10
CA HIS A 125 13.76 0.91 12.57
C HIS A 125 13.37 1.85 11.43
N ALA A 126 12.92 1.30 10.30
CA ALA A 126 12.34 2.05 9.20
C ALA A 126 10.89 1.63 9.01
N LEU A 127 9.95 2.49 9.42
CA LEU A 127 8.53 2.24 9.30
C LEU A 127 8.05 2.84 7.98
N LEU A 128 7.77 1.97 7.02
CA LEU A 128 7.20 2.32 5.72
C LEU A 128 5.68 2.27 5.83
N HIS A 129 5.00 3.40 5.64
CA HIS A 129 3.54 3.43 5.66
C HIS A 129 3.00 2.72 4.40
N CYS A 130 2.02 1.86 4.53
CA CYS A 130 1.30 1.29 3.40
C CYS A 130 0.36 2.34 2.76
N ASP A 131 -0.14 2.09 1.57
CA ASP A 131 -1.27 2.85 1.04
C ASP A 131 -2.58 2.52 1.78
N ASN A 132 -3.67 3.19 1.40
CA ASN A 132 -4.97 3.06 2.07
C ASN A 132 -5.68 1.71 1.82
N VAL A 133 -5.09 0.81 1.01
CA VAL A 133 -5.59 -0.55 0.78
C VAL A 133 -4.61 -1.61 1.31
N SER A 134 -3.69 -1.23 2.19
CA SER A 134 -2.63 -2.08 2.77
C SER A 134 -1.55 -2.50 1.78
N GLY A 135 -1.48 -1.88 0.60
CA GLY A 135 -0.45 -2.12 -0.40
C GLY A 135 0.83 -1.34 -0.12
N ILE A 136 1.94 -1.82 -0.66
CA ILE A 136 3.19 -1.06 -0.76
C ILE A 136 3.87 -1.39 -2.09
N ARG A 137 4.40 -0.36 -2.76
CA ARG A 137 5.18 -0.53 -3.98
C ARG A 137 6.56 -1.13 -3.64
N PRO A 138 7.05 -2.15 -4.35
CA PRO A 138 8.39 -2.72 -4.11
C PRO A 138 9.52 -1.68 -4.20
N GLU A 139 9.37 -0.69 -5.08
CA GLU A 139 10.29 0.43 -5.28
C GLU A 139 10.44 1.29 -4.02
N THR A 140 9.46 1.28 -3.12
CA THR A 140 9.55 1.94 -1.80
C THR A 140 10.74 1.41 -0.98
N SER A 141 11.26 0.21 -1.29
CA SER A 141 12.51 -0.31 -0.69
C SER A 141 13.73 0.60 -0.89
N GLU A 142 13.75 1.44 -1.93
CA GLU A 142 14.84 2.43 -2.16
C GLU A 142 14.96 3.45 -1.02
N LEU A 143 13.86 3.73 -0.31
CA LEU A 143 13.89 4.59 0.87
C LEU A 143 14.77 4.02 1.98
N LEU A 144 14.93 2.69 2.06
CA LEU A 144 15.83 2.07 3.03
C LEU A 144 17.29 2.43 2.71
N THR A 145 17.65 2.48 1.43
CA THR A 145 18.99 2.93 0.98
C THR A 145 19.19 4.41 1.29
N GLN A 146 18.20 5.25 0.99
CA GLN A 146 18.26 6.68 1.29
C GLN A 146 18.37 6.94 2.80
N LEU A 147 17.59 6.23 3.61
CA LEU A 147 17.65 6.30 5.07
C LEU A 147 19.01 5.86 5.60
N ARG A 148 19.54 4.74 5.09
CA ARG A 148 20.88 4.25 5.46
C ARG A 148 21.95 5.28 5.11
N ALA A 149 21.88 5.92 3.95
CA ALA A 149 22.84 6.96 3.55
C ALA A 149 22.77 8.15 4.53
N ALA A 150 21.58 8.73 4.75
CA ALA A 150 21.39 9.85 5.67
C ALA A 150 21.84 9.52 7.12
N TYR A 151 21.63 8.27 7.55
CA TYR A 151 22.07 7.78 8.85
C TYR A 151 23.60 7.66 8.97
N ASN A 152 24.29 7.24 7.91
CA ASN A 152 25.76 7.12 7.90
C ASN A 152 26.45 8.47 7.70
N GLU A 153 25.82 9.40 6.98
CA GLU A 153 26.30 10.78 6.83
C GLU A 153 26.08 11.64 8.08
N GLY A 154 25.31 11.15 9.06
CA GLY A 154 24.95 11.89 10.26
C GLY A 154 23.91 13.00 10.02
N ALA A 155 23.28 13.03 8.84
CA ALA A 155 22.29 14.04 8.47
C ALA A 155 21.02 14.00 9.35
N LEU A 156 20.74 12.85 9.94
CA LEU A 156 19.62 12.63 10.85
C LEU A 156 19.93 13.02 12.31
N GLY A 157 21.18 13.37 12.63
CA GLY A 157 21.65 13.59 14.00
C GLY A 157 22.18 12.31 14.68
N GLU A 158 22.47 12.43 15.97
CA GLU A 158 22.97 11.32 16.81
C GLU A 158 21.82 10.55 17.47
N ASP A 159 22.05 9.31 17.90
CA ASP A 159 21.10 8.48 18.66
C ASP A 159 19.72 8.25 18.02
N VAL A 160 19.67 8.22 16.67
CA VAL A 160 18.47 7.86 15.91
C VAL A 160 18.13 6.39 16.11
N VAL A 161 16.87 6.11 16.47
CA VAL A 161 16.37 4.74 16.69
C VAL A 161 15.31 4.33 15.69
N ARG A 162 14.53 5.28 15.17
CA ARG A 162 13.41 5.00 14.28
C ARG A 162 13.17 6.14 13.30
N ALA A 163 12.78 5.80 12.09
CA ALA A 163 12.24 6.73 11.11
C ALA A 163 10.85 6.26 10.66
N TYR A 164 9.89 7.18 10.59
CA TYR A 164 8.58 6.97 9.98
C TYR A 164 8.57 7.63 8.59
N LEU A 165 8.25 6.83 7.58
CA LEU A 165 8.30 7.21 6.18
C LEU A 165 6.92 6.95 5.55
N PRO A 166 6.15 7.99 5.19
CA PRO A 166 6.34 9.38 5.60
C PRO A 166 6.08 9.61 7.10
N ALA A 167 6.30 10.85 7.55
CA ALA A 167 5.83 11.33 8.83
C ALA A 167 4.31 11.11 8.96
N PRO A 168 3.79 10.60 10.09
CA PRO A 168 2.36 10.30 10.25
C PRO A 168 1.43 11.49 9.95
N ALA A 169 1.82 12.70 10.35
CA ALA A 169 1.05 13.91 10.05
C ALA A 169 0.97 14.21 8.54
N SER A 170 2.09 14.02 7.82
CA SER A 170 2.14 14.17 6.36
C SER A 170 1.24 13.13 5.68
N TYR A 171 1.23 11.89 6.17
CA TYR A 171 0.35 10.86 5.63
C TYR A 171 -1.14 11.21 5.79
N GLU A 172 -1.56 11.67 6.98
CA GLU A 172 -2.96 12.04 7.21
C GLU A 172 -3.41 13.22 6.34
N GLU A 173 -2.53 14.20 6.10
CA GLU A 173 -2.79 15.29 5.14
C GLU A 173 -2.97 14.76 3.70
N GLN A 174 -2.09 13.85 3.27
CA GLN A 174 -2.17 13.21 1.95
C GLN A 174 -3.44 12.38 1.81
N LYS A 175 -3.81 11.61 2.83
CA LYS A 175 -5.03 10.80 2.87
C LYS A 175 -6.28 11.66 2.76
N ALA A 176 -6.36 12.76 3.52
CA ALA A 176 -7.48 13.68 3.44
C ALA A 176 -7.60 14.30 2.03
N ALA A 177 -6.47 14.72 1.43
CA ALA A 177 -6.44 15.26 0.08
C ALA A 177 -6.83 14.20 -0.98
N GLY A 178 -6.33 12.96 -0.84
CA GLY A 178 -6.63 11.84 -1.72
C GLY A 178 -8.11 11.49 -1.75
N LEU A 179 -8.73 11.39 -0.57
CA LEU A 179 -10.16 11.13 -0.44
C LEU A 179 -11.02 12.26 -1.04
N ALA A 180 -10.63 13.52 -0.83
CA ALA A 180 -11.31 14.66 -1.44
C ALA A 180 -11.21 14.63 -2.98
N ALA A 181 -10.03 14.35 -3.53
CA ALA A 181 -9.82 14.24 -4.96
C ALA A 181 -10.58 13.05 -5.58
N LYS A 182 -10.67 11.91 -4.89
CA LYS A 182 -11.50 10.77 -5.31
C LYS A 182 -12.97 11.15 -5.36
N ALA A 183 -13.50 11.77 -4.31
CA ALA A 183 -14.88 12.20 -4.26
C ALA A 183 -15.23 13.17 -5.41
N GLU A 184 -14.32 14.07 -5.77
CA GLU A 184 -14.50 14.94 -6.93
C GLU A 184 -14.53 14.17 -8.26
N ARG A 185 -13.61 13.21 -8.47
CA ARG A 185 -13.60 12.36 -9.67
C ARG A 185 -14.88 11.52 -9.79
N ASP A 186 -15.33 10.94 -8.69
CA ASP A 186 -16.55 10.13 -8.65
C ASP A 186 -17.78 10.98 -8.95
N ALA A 187 -17.85 12.20 -8.42
CA ALA A 187 -18.93 13.14 -8.71
C ALA A 187 -18.94 13.57 -10.19
N GLN A 188 -17.77 13.84 -10.79
CA GLN A 188 -17.64 14.16 -12.21
C GLN A 188 -18.06 12.98 -13.10
N LYS A 189 -17.65 11.75 -12.74
CA LYS A 189 -18.05 10.53 -13.44
C LYS A 189 -19.57 10.31 -13.36
N ALA A 190 -20.16 10.46 -12.19
CA ALA A 190 -21.60 10.35 -12.01
C ALA A 190 -22.38 11.41 -12.82
N ALA A 191 -21.90 12.66 -12.85
CA ALA A 191 -22.50 13.72 -13.66
C ALA A 191 -22.40 13.42 -15.15
N GLY A 192 -21.27 12.89 -15.62
CA GLY A 192 -21.08 12.47 -17.01
C GLY A 192 -22.02 11.33 -17.42
N LEU A 193 -22.18 10.32 -16.56
CA LEU A 193 -23.12 9.21 -16.79
C LEU A 193 -24.57 9.69 -16.85
N ALA A 194 -24.97 10.58 -15.94
CA ALA A 194 -26.32 11.15 -15.94
C ALA A 194 -26.60 11.98 -17.21
N ALA A 195 -25.62 12.77 -17.67
CA ALA A 195 -25.75 13.53 -18.92
C ALA A 195 -25.84 12.61 -20.15
N ALA A 196 -25.05 11.53 -20.20
CA ALA A 196 -25.12 10.54 -21.27
C ALA A 196 -26.47 9.79 -21.28
N GLU A 197 -27.02 9.44 -20.12
CA GLU A 197 -28.34 8.82 -20.02
C GLU A 197 -29.46 9.76 -20.49
N GLU A 198 -29.37 11.05 -20.14
CA GLU A 198 -30.32 12.07 -20.62
C GLU A 198 -30.25 12.25 -22.14
N GLU A 199 -29.04 12.31 -22.71
CA GLU A 199 -28.83 12.39 -24.16
C GLU A 199 -29.35 11.14 -24.88
N ALA A 200 -29.07 9.95 -24.35
CA ALA A 200 -29.60 8.69 -24.89
C ALA A 200 -31.13 8.65 -24.86
N ARG A 201 -31.76 9.12 -23.77
CA ARG A 201 -33.22 9.21 -23.66
C ARG A 201 -33.80 10.21 -24.67
N ALA A 202 -33.16 11.36 -24.86
CA ALA A 202 -33.58 12.35 -25.86
C ALA A 202 -33.44 11.81 -27.29
N ALA A 203 -32.34 11.11 -27.60
CA ALA A 203 -32.13 10.46 -28.89
C ALA A 203 -33.16 9.36 -29.16
N ALA A 204 -33.48 8.53 -28.16
CA ALA A 204 -34.52 7.51 -28.27
C ALA A 204 -35.91 8.13 -28.54
N ALA A 205 -36.26 9.20 -27.83
CA ALA A 205 -37.51 9.91 -28.06
C ALA A 205 -37.59 10.56 -29.45
N ALA A 206 -36.48 11.11 -29.94
CA ALA A 206 -36.40 11.67 -31.30
C ALA A 206 -36.51 10.58 -32.38
N ALA A 207 -35.89 9.41 -32.15
CA ALA A 207 -36.00 8.26 -33.04
C ALA A 207 -37.43 7.69 -33.07
N GLU A 208 -38.10 7.61 -31.92
CA GLU A 208 -39.51 7.19 -31.83
C GLU A 208 -40.42 8.16 -32.60
N ALA A 209 -40.26 9.47 -32.39
CA ALA A 209 -41.02 10.49 -33.12
C ALA A 209 -40.82 10.40 -34.64
N ALA A 210 -39.57 10.20 -35.09
CA ALA A 210 -39.27 10.01 -36.51
C ALA A 210 -39.87 8.71 -37.08
N ALA A 211 -39.89 7.62 -36.29
CA ALA A 211 -40.50 6.36 -36.68
C ALA A 211 -42.04 6.47 -36.76
N GLU A 212 -42.68 7.18 -35.85
CA GLU A 212 -44.12 7.48 -35.91
C GLU A 212 -44.48 8.31 -37.16
N GLU A 213 -43.68 9.33 -37.47
CA GLU A 213 -43.86 10.14 -38.69
C GLU A 213 -43.71 9.28 -39.96
N ALA A 214 -42.69 8.43 -40.02
CA ALA A 214 -42.48 7.50 -41.13
C ALA A 214 -43.59 6.43 -41.24
N PHE A 215 -44.14 5.97 -40.11
CA PHE A 215 -45.24 5.00 -40.08
C PHE A 215 -46.55 5.56 -40.62
N LEU A 216 -46.80 6.86 -40.45
CA LEU A 216 -47.99 7.53 -40.99
C LEU A 216 -47.96 7.70 -42.53
N GLU A 217 -46.80 7.51 -43.19
CA GLU A 217 -46.64 7.78 -44.63
C GLU A 217 -46.83 6.59 -45.62
N LEU A 218 -46.81 5.27 -45.28
CA LEU A 218 -47.31 4.08 -46.09
C LEU A 218 -46.79 2.70 -45.52
N PRO A 219 -47.27 1.50 -45.97
CA PRO A 219 -47.52 0.35 -45.09
C PRO A 219 -46.37 -0.66 -44.91
N ARG A 220 -46.24 -1.10 -43.65
CA ARG A 220 -45.58 -2.30 -43.09
C ARG A 220 -44.26 -2.75 -43.74
N LEU A 221 -43.15 -2.60 -43.00
CA LEU A 221 -42.06 -3.58 -43.08
C LEU A 221 -41.26 -3.75 -41.78
N ALA A 222 -40.86 -5.01 -41.62
CA ALA A 222 -39.88 -5.72 -40.79
C ALA A 222 -39.13 -5.00 -39.64
N ASN A 223 -39.06 -5.75 -38.54
CA ASN A 223 -38.36 -5.50 -37.30
C ASN A 223 -36.88 -5.92 -37.44
N ASP A 224 -35.95 -4.98 -37.34
CA ASP A 224 -34.52 -5.27 -37.13
C ASP A 224 -34.16 -4.88 -35.68
N ALA A 225 -33.69 -5.88 -34.93
CA ALA A 225 -33.25 -5.73 -33.55
C ALA A 225 -31.87 -5.08 -33.52
N ALA A 226 -31.74 -3.98 -32.77
CA ALA A 226 -30.46 -3.35 -32.47
C ALA A 226 -29.65 -4.21 -31.49
N GLU A 227 -28.35 -4.36 -31.77
CA GLU A 227 -27.37 -4.97 -30.86
C GLU A 227 -27.18 -4.05 -29.65
N GLU A 228 -27.33 -4.60 -28.45
CA GLU A 228 -26.96 -3.93 -27.19
C GLU A 228 -25.43 -3.72 -27.18
N GLU A 229 -25.00 -2.47 -27.01
CA GLU A 229 -23.60 -2.16 -26.74
C GLU A 229 -23.23 -2.70 -25.35
N ASP A 230 -22.28 -3.64 -25.32
CA ASP A 230 -21.72 -4.23 -24.09
C ASP A 230 -21.20 -3.12 -23.15
N GLU A 231 -21.76 -3.04 -21.94
CA GLU A 231 -21.17 -2.27 -20.84
C GLU A 231 -19.75 -2.79 -20.57
N PRO A 232 -18.77 -1.90 -20.26
CA PRO A 232 -17.41 -2.34 -19.99
C PRO A 232 -17.39 -3.26 -18.76
N ALA A 233 -17.10 -4.55 -19.01
CA ALA A 233 -16.98 -5.56 -17.97
C ALA A 233 -15.94 -5.11 -16.93
N LEU A 234 -16.37 -4.89 -15.69
CA LEU A 234 -15.47 -4.79 -14.54
C LEU A 234 -14.66 -6.07 -14.48
N GLU A 235 -13.33 -5.99 -14.61
CA GLU A 235 -12.46 -7.15 -14.50
C GLU A 235 -12.60 -7.75 -13.09
N PRO A 236 -13.24 -8.91 -12.92
CA PRO A 236 -13.66 -9.41 -11.60
C PRO A 236 -12.48 -9.90 -10.74
N PHE A 237 -11.25 -9.73 -11.21
CA PHE A 237 -10.03 -10.26 -10.59
C PHE A 237 -8.94 -9.19 -10.32
N ALA A 238 -9.19 -7.91 -10.64
CA ALA A 238 -8.24 -6.85 -10.34
C ALA A 238 -8.00 -6.73 -8.82
N LEU A 239 -6.75 -6.46 -8.42
CA LEU A 239 -6.44 -6.04 -7.05
C LEU A 239 -6.90 -4.60 -6.87
N ASP A 240 -7.20 -4.19 -5.64
CA ASP A 240 -7.57 -2.80 -5.38
C ASP A 240 -6.42 -1.88 -5.71
N GLU A 241 -6.76 -0.78 -6.37
CA GLU A 241 -5.86 0.35 -6.56
C GLU A 241 -6.04 1.32 -5.39
N PRO A 242 -4.93 1.93 -4.90
CA PRO A 242 -5.01 2.91 -3.84
C PRO A 242 -5.71 4.19 -4.31
N ASP A 243 -6.34 4.90 -3.38
CA ASP A 243 -7.10 6.13 -3.70
C ASP A 243 -6.16 7.31 -4.03
N PHE A 244 -4.93 7.24 -3.55
CA PHE A 244 -3.86 8.21 -3.76
C PHE A 244 -2.50 7.52 -3.69
N GLU A 245 -1.49 8.12 -4.33
CA GLU A 245 -0.11 7.69 -4.14
C GLU A 245 0.48 8.33 -2.89
N VAL A 246 1.13 7.51 -2.06
CA VAL A 246 1.85 7.99 -0.87
C VAL A 246 3.15 8.68 -1.28
N ASP A 247 3.30 9.95 -0.85
CA ASP A 247 4.54 10.72 -0.91
C ASP A 247 5.35 10.52 0.37
N TYR A 248 6.54 9.95 0.21
CA TYR A 248 7.48 9.62 1.28
C TYR A 248 8.54 10.69 1.51
N ARG A 249 8.36 11.93 1.05
CA ARG A 249 9.38 12.97 1.16
C ARG A 249 9.70 13.40 2.60
N LEU A 250 8.68 13.63 3.42
CA LEU A 250 8.87 14.10 4.80
C LEU A 250 8.89 12.91 5.74
N TRP A 251 9.97 12.75 6.51
CA TRP A 251 10.14 11.69 7.49
C TRP A 251 10.03 12.24 8.91
N LEU A 252 9.48 11.44 9.82
CA LEU A 252 9.59 11.72 11.26
C LEU A 252 10.71 10.85 11.83
N ILE A 253 11.75 11.48 12.36
CA ILE A 253 12.89 10.81 12.99
C ILE A 253 12.68 10.82 14.50
N GLU A 254 12.76 9.65 15.13
CA GLU A 254 12.68 9.46 16.57
C GLU A 254 14.06 9.06 17.11
N TYR A 255 14.41 9.70 18.22
CA TYR A 255 15.69 9.53 18.91
C TYR A 255 15.53 8.69 20.18
N ALA A 256 16.64 8.17 20.70
CA ALA A 256 16.64 7.33 21.90
C ALA A 256 16.07 8.03 23.15
N ASP A 257 16.10 9.36 23.20
CA ASP A 257 15.51 10.16 24.28
C ASP A 257 13.99 10.37 24.14
N GLY A 258 13.38 9.86 23.06
CA GLY A 258 11.97 10.00 22.73
C GLY A 258 11.62 11.32 22.04
N SER A 259 12.58 12.20 21.79
CA SER A 259 12.34 13.39 20.97
C SER A 259 12.13 13.00 19.51
N THR A 260 11.46 13.88 18.75
CA THR A 260 11.23 13.68 17.33
C THR A 260 11.54 14.94 16.53
N ARG A 261 12.01 14.76 15.30
CA ARG A 261 12.31 15.83 14.34
C ARG A 261 11.86 15.46 12.94
N THR A 262 11.58 16.46 12.12
CA THR A 262 11.14 16.21 10.74
C THR A 262 12.33 16.34 9.79
N PHE A 263 12.51 15.34 8.92
CA PHE A 263 13.57 15.32 7.92
C PHE A 263 12.96 15.37 6.52
N ASP A 264 13.43 16.30 5.68
CA ASP A 264 13.08 16.33 4.25
C ASP A 264 14.12 15.51 3.49
N SER A 265 13.74 14.33 3.01
CA SER A 265 14.64 13.39 2.34
C SER A 265 15.16 13.89 1.00
N HIS A 266 14.42 14.80 0.35
CA HIS A 266 14.84 15.39 -0.91
C HIS A 266 15.84 16.53 -0.69
N ALA A 267 15.62 17.36 0.32
CA ALA A 267 16.52 18.45 0.65
C ALA A 267 17.74 18.01 1.49
N GLY A 268 17.65 16.86 2.15
CA GLY A 268 18.67 16.39 3.10
C GLY A 268 18.72 17.25 4.37
N THR A 269 17.60 17.90 4.73
CA THR A 269 17.56 18.88 5.83
C THR A 269 16.69 18.41 6.97
N LEU A 270 17.19 18.57 8.18
CA LEU A 270 16.51 18.25 9.43
C LEU A 270 15.95 19.53 10.07
N ALA A 271 14.63 19.59 10.23
CA ALA A 271 13.89 20.65 10.92
C ALA A 271 13.76 20.32 12.41
#